data_AF-A0AAJ7PZF4-F1
#
_entry.id   AF-A0AAJ7PZF4-F1
#
_cell.length_a   1.000
_cell.length_b   1.000
_cell.length_c   1.000
_cell.angle_alpha   90.00
_cell.angle_beta   90.00
_cell.angle_gamma   90.00
#
_symmetry.space_group_name_H-M   'P 1'
#
loop_
_entity.id
_entity.type
_entity.pdbx_description
1 polymer ?
#
loop_
_entity_poly.entity_id
_entity_poly.type
_entity_poly.pdbx_seq_one_letter_code
_entity_poly.pdbx_strand_id
1 'polypeptide(L)'
;MVAQAKKRELKDAQKRKKQLEDRCKLEESIGTAAQTWNQEILPNWSTMCTSRRVRDLWWQGIPPSVRGKVWSLAVGNELNITHELYNICLARAKEKWKTTPAPTTETETEDRESSLELIKLDISRTFPQLCIFQQGGPYHDVLHSILGAYTCYRPDVGYVQGMSFIAAVLILNLDTADAFIAFANLLNKPCQMAFFRVDHSLMLTYFAAFEVFFEENLPKLFAHFKKNNLTPDIYLIDWIFTLYSKSLPLDLACRVWDVFCRDGEEFLFRTALGLLRLYQDVLTCMDFIHMAQFLTRLPDLIPAEQLFQHIAAVHMTSRNRKWAQVLQALQKDQERGSPVLKR
;
A
#
# COMPACT_ATOMS: atom_id res chain seq x y z
N MET A 1 -36.98 -5.74 -34.40
CA MET A 1 -36.12 -4.76 -33.68
C MET A 1 -36.69 -4.33 -32.31
N VAL A 2 -37.96 -3.88 -32.21
CA VAL A 2 -38.56 -3.39 -30.95
C VAL A 2 -38.60 -4.44 -29.82
N ALA A 3 -38.96 -5.69 -30.11
CA ALA A 3 -39.01 -6.76 -29.10
C ALA A 3 -37.62 -7.12 -28.53
N GLN A 4 -36.58 -7.01 -29.35
CA GLN A 4 -35.20 -7.29 -28.95
C GLN A 4 -34.62 -6.14 -28.12
N ALA A 5 -34.99 -4.90 -28.43
CA ALA A 5 -34.69 -3.72 -27.62
C ALA A 5 -35.37 -3.80 -26.24
N LYS A 6 -36.68 -4.10 -26.18
CA LYS A 6 -37.40 -4.31 -24.91
C LYS A 6 -36.80 -5.43 -24.05
N LYS A 7 -36.36 -6.53 -24.66
CA LYS A 7 -35.70 -7.64 -23.94
C LYS A 7 -34.33 -7.22 -23.37
N ARG A 8 -33.58 -6.38 -24.09
CA ARG A 8 -32.31 -5.83 -23.60
C ARG A 8 -32.53 -4.85 -22.46
N GLU A 9 -33.48 -3.93 -22.59
CA GLU A 9 -33.86 -2.99 -21.53
C GLU A 9 -34.31 -3.70 -20.25
N LEU A 10 -35.12 -4.76 -20.36
CA LEU A 10 -35.56 -5.52 -19.20
C LEU A 10 -34.37 -6.22 -18.49
N LYS A 11 -33.43 -6.77 -19.25
CA LYS A 11 -32.20 -7.37 -18.69
C LYS A 11 -31.31 -6.33 -18.01
N ASP A 12 -31.14 -5.16 -18.63
CA ASP A 12 -30.34 -4.08 -18.07
C ASP A 12 -31.01 -3.51 -16.80
N ALA A 13 -32.33 -3.39 -16.77
CA ALA A 13 -33.09 -3.00 -15.59
C ALA A 13 -32.97 -4.02 -14.46
N GLN A 14 -33.07 -5.32 -14.76
CA GLN A 14 -32.85 -6.40 -13.78
C GLN A 14 -31.42 -6.37 -13.23
N LYS A 15 -30.41 -6.16 -14.07
CA LYS A 15 -29.01 -6.04 -13.65
C LYS A 15 -28.80 -4.84 -12.72
N ARG A 16 -29.36 -3.67 -13.06
CA ARG A 16 -29.31 -2.46 -12.22
C ARG A 16 -30.00 -2.68 -10.87
N LYS A 17 -31.18 -3.31 -10.86
CA LYS A 17 -31.90 -3.64 -9.62
C LYS A 17 -31.06 -4.54 -8.72
N LYS A 18 -30.47 -5.61 -9.26
CA LYS A 18 -29.58 -6.51 -8.52
C LYS A 18 -28.36 -5.76 -7.95
N GLN A 19 -27.72 -4.91 -8.75
CA GLN A 19 -26.58 -4.10 -8.29
C GLN A 19 -26.94 -3.15 -7.14
N LEU A 20 -28.13 -2.55 -7.17
CA LEU A 20 -28.61 -1.70 -6.09
C LEU A 20 -28.90 -2.51 -4.82
N GLU A 21 -29.52 -3.68 -4.94
CA GLU A 21 -29.76 -4.59 -3.80
C GLU A 21 -28.44 -5.07 -3.17
N ASP A 22 -27.47 -5.45 -4.00
CA ASP A 22 -26.13 -5.86 -3.53
C ASP A 22 -25.41 -4.70 -2.82
N ARG A 23 -25.55 -3.46 -3.33
CA ARG A 23 -24.99 -2.26 -2.67
C ARG A 23 -25.64 -1.97 -1.33
N CYS A 24 -26.97 -2.08 -1.24
CA CYS A 24 -27.71 -1.85 0.02
C CYS A 24 -27.27 -2.85 1.10
N LYS A 25 -27.15 -4.14 0.74
CA LYS A 25 -26.66 -5.19 1.65
C LYS A 25 -25.24 -4.92 2.12
N LEU A 26 -24.37 -4.45 1.22
CA LEU A 26 -23.01 -4.09 1.56
C LEU A 26 -22.97 -2.91 2.55
N GLU A 27 -23.77 -1.86 2.31
CA GLU A 27 -23.88 -0.70 3.21
C GLU A 27 -24.40 -1.10 4.60
N GLU A 28 -25.42 -1.95 4.68
CA GLU A 28 -25.94 -2.51 5.95
C GLU A 28 -24.88 -3.34 6.69
N SER A 29 -24.13 -4.17 5.96
CA SER A 29 -23.03 -4.96 6.53
C SER A 29 -21.92 -4.08 7.07
N ILE A 30 -21.56 -3.00 6.35
CA ILE A 30 -20.56 -2.02 6.79
C ILE A 30 -21.06 -1.29 8.04
N GLY A 31 -22.33 -0.89 8.08
CA GLY A 31 -22.96 -0.25 9.23
C GLY A 31 -22.94 -1.13 10.49
N THR A 32 -23.33 -2.40 10.34
CA THR A 32 -23.29 -3.38 11.44
C THR A 32 -21.87 -3.62 11.93
N ALA A 33 -20.93 -3.82 11.01
CA ALA A 33 -19.52 -3.97 11.36
C ALA A 33 -18.98 -2.74 12.10
N ALA A 34 -19.35 -1.52 11.66
CA ALA A 34 -18.92 -0.28 12.31
C ALA A 34 -19.44 -0.16 13.75
N GLN A 35 -20.66 -0.64 14.02
CA GLN A 35 -21.21 -0.70 15.38
C GLN A 35 -20.40 -1.67 16.24
N THR A 36 -20.15 -2.89 15.77
CA THR A 36 -19.32 -3.87 16.49
C THR A 36 -17.92 -3.33 16.78
N TRP A 37 -17.29 -2.70 15.79
CA TRP A 37 -15.97 -2.08 15.96
C TRP A 37 -15.97 -0.98 17.03
N ASN A 38 -16.93 -0.06 16.99
CA ASN A 38 -16.98 1.07 17.91
C ASN A 38 -17.45 0.72 19.33
N GLN A 39 -18.39 -0.21 19.46
CA GLN A 39 -19.04 -0.51 20.74
C GLN A 39 -18.37 -1.66 21.49
N GLU A 40 -17.79 -2.63 20.78
CA GLU A 40 -17.23 -3.83 21.41
C GLU A 40 -15.70 -3.89 21.30
N ILE A 41 -15.16 -3.65 20.11
CA ILE A 41 -13.74 -3.94 19.82
C ILE A 41 -12.82 -2.81 20.27
N LEU A 42 -13.04 -1.58 19.81
CA LEU A 42 -12.18 -0.43 20.10
C LEU A 42 -12.08 -0.11 21.61
N PRO A 43 -13.17 -0.15 22.41
CA PRO A 43 -13.08 0.07 23.85
C PRO A 43 -12.23 -0.97 24.58
N ASN A 44 -12.15 -2.18 24.02
CA ASN A 44 -11.43 -3.32 24.60
C ASN A 44 -10.25 -3.75 23.71
N TRP A 45 -9.61 -2.80 23.03
CA TRP A 45 -8.64 -3.07 21.96
C TRP A 45 -7.54 -4.06 22.37
N SER A 46 -6.93 -3.85 23.54
CA SER A 46 -5.79 -4.65 24.02
C SER A 46 -6.11 -6.13 24.22
N THR A 47 -7.35 -6.47 24.54
CA THR A 47 -7.78 -7.87 24.74
C THR A 47 -8.45 -8.46 23.50
N MET A 48 -9.12 -7.63 22.69
CA MET A 48 -9.95 -8.10 21.59
C MET A 48 -9.22 -8.19 20.25
N CYS A 49 -8.18 -7.39 20.00
CA CYS A 49 -7.54 -7.29 18.68
C CYS A 49 -6.92 -8.62 18.18
N THR A 50 -6.56 -9.52 19.10
CA THR A 50 -5.99 -10.84 18.79
C THR A 50 -7.04 -11.95 18.72
N SER A 51 -8.28 -11.68 19.14
CA SER A 51 -9.34 -12.69 19.16
C SER A 51 -9.71 -13.16 17.75
N ARG A 52 -10.01 -14.45 17.59
CA ARG A 52 -10.35 -15.03 16.29
C ARG A 52 -11.52 -14.31 15.61
N ARG A 53 -12.57 -14.00 16.37
CA ARG A 53 -13.75 -13.26 15.88
C ARG A 53 -13.36 -11.91 15.27
N VAL A 54 -12.52 -11.14 15.96
CA VAL A 54 -12.07 -9.83 15.47
C VAL A 54 -11.16 -9.99 14.27
N ARG A 55 -10.25 -10.97 14.27
CA ARG A 55 -9.38 -11.23 13.13
C ARG A 55 -10.21 -11.60 11.88
N ASP A 56 -11.23 -12.43 12.02
CA ASP A 56 -12.12 -12.81 10.91
C ASP A 56 -12.92 -11.61 10.39
N LEU A 57 -13.42 -10.74 11.27
CA LEU A 57 -14.09 -9.49 10.88
C LEU A 57 -13.12 -8.53 10.16
N TRP A 58 -11.91 -8.38 10.69
CA TRP A 58 -10.85 -7.54 10.12
C TRP A 58 -10.44 -8.03 8.72
N TRP A 59 -10.47 -9.34 8.45
CA TRP A 59 -10.24 -9.90 7.11
C TRP A 59 -11.27 -9.46 6.07
N GLN A 60 -12.51 -9.20 6.50
CA GLN A 60 -13.56 -8.69 5.60
C GLN A 60 -13.34 -7.22 5.20
N GLY A 61 -12.45 -6.52 5.91
CA GLY A 61 -12.19 -5.10 5.74
C GLY A 61 -12.76 -4.28 6.90
N ILE A 62 -12.06 -3.20 7.25
CA ILE A 62 -12.50 -2.28 8.29
C ILE A 62 -13.46 -1.24 7.66
N PRO A 63 -14.59 -0.93 8.30
CA PRO A 63 -15.46 0.16 7.86
C PRO A 63 -14.69 1.49 7.73
N PRO A 64 -14.92 2.28 6.66
CA PRO A 64 -14.18 3.54 6.44
C PRO A 64 -14.18 4.48 7.65
N SER A 65 -15.31 4.59 8.35
CA SER A 65 -15.45 5.45 9.55
C SER A 65 -14.63 5.00 10.77
N VAL A 66 -14.09 3.79 10.75
CA VAL A 66 -13.34 3.19 11.86
C VAL A 66 -11.84 3.06 11.52
N ARG A 67 -11.49 3.07 10.22
CA ARG A 67 -10.11 2.88 9.73
C ARG A 67 -9.10 3.76 10.43
N GLY A 68 -9.36 5.07 10.52
CA GLY A 68 -8.45 6.00 11.18
C GLY A 68 -8.04 5.53 12.57
N LYS A 69 -9.01 5.24 13.42
CA LYS A 69 -8.75 4.77 14.79
C LYS A 69 -7.94 3.47 14.82
N VAL A 70 -8.32 2.49 14.00
CA VAL A 70 -7.68 1.16 13.99
C VAL A 70 -6.27 1.24 13.41
N TRP A 71 -6.07 1.96 12.31
CA TRP A 71 -4.77 2.12 11.67
C TRP A 71 -3.80 2.90 12.56
N SER A 72 -4.23 3.98 13.22
CA SER A 72 -3.37 4.69 14.18
C SER A 72 -2.92 3.79 15.33
N LEU A 73 -3.81 2.95 15.87
CA LEU A 73 -3.48 2.00 16.93
C LEU A 73 -2.51 0.91 16.46
N ALA A 74 -2.68 0.44 15.22
CA ALA A 74 -1.86 -0.63 14.65
C ALA A 74 -0.47 -0.16 14.18
N VAL A 75 -0.40 0.99 13.53
CA VAL A 75 0.87 1.60 13.10
C VAL A 75 1.69 2.05 14.32
N GLY A 76 1.00 2.62 15.32
CA GLY A 76 1.60 3.16 16.53
C GLY A 76 2.33 4.49 16.31
N ASN A 77 3.04 4.94 17.34
CA ASN A 77 3.83 6.18 17.31
C ASN A 77 5.20 5.98 17.99
N GLU A 78 5.98 5.00 17.52
CA GLU A 78 7.33 4.71 18.02
C GLU A 78 8.28 5.91 17.88
N LEU A 79 8.05 6.77 16.88
CA LEU A 79 8.80 8.00 16.65
C LEU A 79 8.44 9.13 17.63
N ASN A 80 7.43 8.95 18.48
CA ASN A 80 6.93 9.95 19.44
C ASN A 80 6.63 11.32 18.79
N ILE A 81 6.09 11.30 17.57
CA ILE A 81 5.73 12.53 16.84
C ILE A 81 4.50 13.15 17.49
N THR A 82 4.57 14.46 17.73
CA THR A 82 3.47 15.24 18.30
C THR A 82 2.78 16.10 17.23
N HIS A 83 1.56 16.53 17.52
CA HIS A 83 0.84 17.50 16.70
C HIS A 83 1.61 18.82 16.57
N GLU A 84 2.29 19.24 17.64
CA GLU A 84 3.15 20.43 17.64
C GLU A 84 4.33 20.28 16.66
N LEU A 85 5.00 19.13 16.66
CA LEU A 85 6.10 18.87 15.72
C LEU A 85 5.61 18.93 14.27
N TYR A 86 4.43 18.37 13.97
CA TYR A 86 3.81 18.51 12.66
C TYR A 86 3.63 19.98 12.27
N ASN A 87 3.07 20.80 13.16
CA ASN A 87 2.84 22.22 12.91
C ASN A 87 4.15 22.99 12.64
N ILE A 88 5.21 22.68 13.40
CA ILE A 88 6.55 23.27 13.20
C ILE A 88 7.11 22.88 11.82
N CYS A 89 7.04 21.60 11.46
CA CYS A 89 7.51 21.11 10.16
C CYS A 89 6.70 21.69 8.99
N LEU A 90 5.39 21.83 9.15
CA LEU A 90 4.51 22.46 8.16
C LEU A 90 4.83 23.95 7.98
N ALA A 91 5.06 24.69 9.07
CA ALA A 91 5.44 26.10 8.99
C ALA A 91 6.75 26.25 8.19
N ARG A 92 7.77 25.43 8.50
CA ARG A 92 9.03 25.40 7.76
C ARG A 92 8.84 25.05 6.28
N ALA A 93 7.97 24.08 5.97
CA ALA A 93 7.67 23.72 4.58
C ALA A 93 7.03 24.89 3.82
N LYS A 94 6.06 25.58 4.44
CA LYS A 94 5.39 26.75 3.86
C LYS A 94 6.34 27.93 3.66
N GLU A 95 7.27 28.17 4.58
CA GLU A 95 8.31 29.18 4.42
C GLU A 95 9.21 28.87 3.21
N LYS A 96 9.66 27.62 3.10
CA LYS A 96 10.47 27.17 1.96
C LYS A 96 9.78 27.42 0.62
N TRP A 97 8.49 27.10 0.52
CA TRP A 97 7.72 27.33 -0.72
C TRP A 97 7.57 28.80 -1.12
N LYS A 98 7.61 29.73 -0.16
CA LYS A 98 7.55 31.17 -0.44
C LYS A 98 8.89 31.72 -0.92
N THR A 99 9.99 31.13 -0.46
CA THR A 99 11.34 31.60 -0.75
C THR A 99 11.93 31.03 -2.03
N THR A 100 11.35 29.96 -2.61
CA THR A 100 11.78 29.42 -3.92
C THR A 100 11.32 30.37 -5.04
N PRO A 101 12.24 31.06 -5.76
CA PRO A 101 11.88 31.91 -6.89
C PRO A 101 11.32 31.08 -8.06
N ALA A 102 10.61 31.73 -8.99
CA ALA A 102 10.32 31.13 -10.29
C ALA A 102 11.64 30.78 -11.01
N PRO A 103 11.70 29.72 -11.84
CA PRO A 103 12.95 29.16 -12.29
C PRO A 103 13.72 30.17 -13.17
N THR A 104 14.82 30.69 -12.65
CA THR A 104 15.85 31.37 -13.42
C THR A 104 17.18 30.67 -13.18
N THR A 105 17.64 29.99 -14.23
CA THR A 105 19.01 29.55 -14.54
C THR A 105 19.96 29.24 -13.38
N GLU A 106 20.27 27.95 -13.29
CA GLU A 106 21.62 27.40 -13.07
C GLU A 106 22.38 27.93 -11.85
N THR A 107 22.02 27.43 -10.66
CA THR A 107 22.99 27.30 -9.56
C THR A 107 22.65 26.10 -8.67
N GLU A 108 23.45 25.05 -8.84
CA GLU A 108 23.82 23.92 -7.97
C GLU A 108 23.17 23.80 -6.57
N THR A 109 21.85 23.65 -6.48
CA THR A 109 21.19 22.92 -5.37
C THR A 109 20.25 21.84 -5.91
N GLU A 110 20.83 20.88 -6.64
CA GLU A 110 20.13 19.85 -7.40
C GLU A 110 19.14 18.98 -6.57
N ASP A 111 19.32 18.85 -5.25
CA ASP A 111 18.44 18.01 -4.41
C ASP A 111 17.16 18.71 -3.90
N ARG A 112 17.14 20.05 -3.80
CA ARG A 112 16.13 20.77 -2.99
C ARG A 112 14.94 21.29 -3.78
N GLU A 113 15.19 21.79 -4.98
CA GLU A 113 14.15 22.23 -5.92
C GLU A 113 13.38 21.03 -6.50
N SER A 114 14.08 19.90 -6.65
CA SER A 114 13.57 18.59 -7.06
C SER A 114 12.39 18.09 -6.22
N SER A 115 12.45 18.20 -4.88
CA SER A 115 11.41 17.60 -4.02
C SER A 115 10.02 18.22 -4.19
N LEU A 116 9.92 19.55 -4.37
CA LEU A 116 8.62 20.20 -4.55
C LEU A 116 7.99 19.89 -5.92
N GLU A 117 8.82 19.84 -6.97
CA GLU A 117 8.36 19.45 -8.30
C GLU A 117 7.91 17.99 -8.35
N LEU A 118 8.68 17.10 -7.72
CA LEU A 118 8.31 15.69 -7.57
C LEU A 118 7.00 15.51 -6.80
N ILE A 119 6.78 16.28 -5.72
CA ILE A 119 5.51 16.28 -4.98
C ILE A 119 4.36 16.69 -5.91
N LYS A 120 4.50 17.80 -6.64
CA LYS A 120 3.45 18.29 -7.56
C LYS A 120 3.14 17.27 -8.65
N LEU A 121 4.18 16.72 -9.26
CA LEU A 121 4.07 15.68 -10.29
C LEU A 121 3.32 14.47 -9.76
N ASP A 122 3.69 13.99 -8.57
CA ASP A 122 3.05 12.83 -7.98
C ASP A 122 1.60 13.07 -7.58
N ILE A 123 1.29 14.20 -6.97
CA ILE A 123 -0.09 14.56 -6.61
C ILE A 123 -0.99 14.60 -7.86
N SER A 124 -0.47 15.07 -8.99
CA SER A 124 -1.24 15.09 -10.26
C SER A 124 -1.68 13.70 -10.72
N ARG A 125 -0.92 12.65 -10.36
CA ARG A 125 -1.17 11.24 -10.70
C ARG A 125 -1.67 10.39 -9.53
N THR A 126 -1.91 10.96 -8.35
CA THR A 126 -2.43 10.24 -7.17
C THR A 126 -3.95 10.11 -7.23
N PHE A 127 -4.45 8.91 -7.52
CA PHE A 127 -5.88 8.60 -7.68
C PHE A 127 -6.65 9.65 -8.51
N PRO A 128 -6.18 9.98 -9.74
CA PRO A 128 -6.70 11.09 -10.53
C PRO A 128 -8.18 10.94 -10.89
N GLN A 129 -8.67 9.70 -10.99
CA GLN A 129 -10.08 9.39 -11.25
C GLN A 129 -11.04 9.93 -10.18
N LEU A 130 -10.55 10.21 -8.97
CA LEU A 130 -11.36 10.75 -7.88
C LEU A 130 -11.47 12.28 -7.93
N CYS A 131 -10.54 12.97 -8.60
CA CYS A 131 -10.50 14.43 -8.73
C CYS A 131 -10.48 15.19 -7.38
N ILE A 132 -10.07 14.54 -6.28
CA ILE A 132 -10.08 15.14 -4.94
C ILE A 132 -8.72 15.56 -4.41
N PHE A 133 -7.63 15.03 -4.98
CA PHE A 133 -6.25 15.31 -4.56
C PHE A 133 -5.52 16.27 -5.50
N GLN A 134 -5.97 16.36 -6.75
CA GLN A 134 -5.43 17.27 -7.76
C GLN A 134 -5.77 18.72 -7.40
N GLN A 135 -5.10 19.68 -8.04
CA GLN A 135 -5.28 21.10 -7.77
C GLN A 135 -6.77 21.51 -7.88
N GLY A 136 -7.27 22.20 -6.85
CA GLY A 136 -8.69 22.56 -6.71
C GLY A 136 -9.56 21.50 -6.01
N GLY A 137 -9.05 20.30 -5.77
CA GLY A 137 -9.71 19.27 -4.98
C GLY A 137 -9.63 19.52 -3.46
N PRO A 138 -10.61 19.02 -2.68
CA PRO A 138 -10.71 19.29 -1.24
C PRO A 138 -9.52 18.80 -0.40
N TYR A 139 -8.77 17.79 -0.87
CA TYR A 139 -7.63 17.20 -0.15
C TYR A 139 -6.28 17.64 -0.71
N HIS A 140 -6.24 18.50 -1.74
CA HIS A 140 -5.01 18.92 -2.39
C HIS A 140 -4.01 19.57 -1.43
N ASP A 141 -4.45 20.60 -0.71
CA ASP A 141 -3.59 21.36 0.20
C ASP A 141 -3.20 20.52 1.42
N VAL A 142 -4.09 19.64 1.87
CA VAL A 142 -3.83 18.71 2.96
C VAL A 142 -2.72 17.73 2.56
N LEU A 143 -2.80 17.15 1.37
CA LEU A 143 -1.79 16.24 0.84
C LEU A 143 -0.44 16.95 0.66
N HIS A 144 -0.44 18.15 0.07
CA HIS A 144 0.76 19.00 -0.02
C HIS A 144 1.37 19.27 1.36
N SER A 145 0.55 19.56 2.36
CA SER A 145 0.98 19.86 3.72
C SER A 145 1.66 18.66 4.40
N ILE A 146 1.10 17.45 4.27
CA ILE A 146 1.71 16.22 4.82
C ILE A 146 3.08 15.97 4.19
N LEU A 147 3.14 15.97 2.86
CA LEU A 147 4.37 15.66 2.12
C LEU A 147 5.45 16.71 2.37
N GLY A 148 5.08 17.99 2.32
CA GLY A 148 5.98 19.10 2.63
C GLY A 148 6.53 19.04 4.06
N ALA A 149 5.64 18.83 5.04
CA ALA A 149 6.06 18.69 6.43
C ALA A 149 7.02 17.49 6.60
N TYR A 150 6.78 16.38 5.90
CA TYR A 150 7.65 15.20 5.99
C TYR A 150 9.06 15.48 5.47
N THR A 151 9.21 16.19 4.34
CA THR A 151 10.54 16.58 3.84
C THR A 151 11.31 17.48 4.83
N CYS A 152 10.60 18.23 5.68
CA CYS A 152 11.22 19.04 6.73
C CYS A 152 11.51 18.24 8.01
N TYR A 153 10.76 17.17 8.27
CA TYR A 153 10.96 16.26 9.39
C TYR A 153 12.12 15.27 9.13
N ARG A 154 12.18 14.69 7.92
CA ARG A 154 13.21 13.74 7.46
C ARG A 154 13.93 14.27 6.22
N PRO A 155 14.74 15.33 6.36
CA PRO A 155 15.50 15.87 5.23
C PRO A 155 16.54 14.89 4.67
N ASP A 156 16.92 13.87 5.45
CA ASP A 156 17.80 12.77 5.04
C ASP A 156 17.12 11.80 4.04
N VAL A 157 15.79 11.75 4.05
CA VAL A 157 15.01 10.93 3.09
C VAL A 157 14.43 11.83 1.99
N GLY A 158 13.99 13.03 2.34
CA GLY A 158 13.32 13.94 1.41
C GLY A 158 11.98 13.39 0.92
N TYR A 159 11.62 13.72 -0.31
CA TYR A 159 10.46 13.16 -0.99
C TYR A 159 10.88 12.07 -1.97
N VAL A 160 10.31 10.88 -1.82
CA VAL A 160 10.51 9.77 -2.76
C VAL A 160 9.21 9.54 -3.53
N GLN A 161 9.32 9.37 -4.85
CA GLN A 161 8.14 9.16 -5.70
C GLN A 161 7.30 7.97 -5.21
N GLY A 162 5.98 8.15 -5.17
CA GLY A 162 5.01 7.20 -4.64
C GLY A 162 4.56 7.48 -3.21
N MET A 163 5.28 8.32 -2.44
CA MET A 163 4.86 8.74 -1.09
C MET A 163 3.47 9.41 -1.08
N SER A 164 3.11 10.13 -2.15
CA SER A 164 1.80 10.76 -2.28
C SER A 164 0.63 9.78 -2.16
N PHE A 165 0.77 8.55 -2.68
CA PHE A 165 -0.30 7.55 -2.62
C PHE A 165 -0.54 7.06 -1.19
N ILE A 166 0.53 6.85 -0.43
CA ILE A 166 0.47 6.47 0.99
C ILE A 166 -0.18 7.60 1.80
N ALA A 167 0.28 8.84 1.60
CA ALA A 167 -0.27 10.00 2.29
C ALA A 167 -1.75 10.23 1.94
N ALA A 168 -2.13 10.06 0.66
CA ALA A 168 -3.51 10.18 0.21
C ALA A 168 -4.45 9.17 0.87
N VAL A 169 -4.03 7.91 1.02
CA VAL A 169 -4.81 6.89 1.74
C VAL A 169 -5.00 7.29 3.21
N LEU A 170 -3.97 7.83 3.86
CA LEU A 170 -4.04 8.23 5.26
C LEU A 170 -4.97 9.43 5.48
N ILE A 171 -4.85 10.50 4.70
CA ILE A 171 -5.67 11.72 4.88
C ILE A 171 -7.16 11.52 4.56
N LEU A 172 -7.52 10.45 3.86
CA LEU A 172 -8.92 10.06 3.67
C LEU A 172 -9.53 9.44 4.92
N ASN A 173 -8.72 8.91 5.82
CA ASN A 173 -9.17 8.13 6.98
C ASN A 173 -8.79 8.76 8.32
N LEU A 174 -7.92 9.78 8.32
CA LEU A 174 -7.36 10.42 9.49
C LEU A 174 -7.37 11.94 9.35
N ASP A 175 -7.51 12.63 10.49
CA ASP A 175 -7.23 14.06 10.58
C ASP A 175 -5.77 14.34 10.25
N THR A 176 -5.49 15.54 9.74
CA THR A 176 -4.20 15.85 9.11
C THR A 176 -2.98 15.57 10.01
N ALA A 177 -3.00 15.99 11.27
CA ALA A 177 -1.87 15.75 12.18
C ALA A 177 -1.67 14.26 12.47
N ASP A 178 -2.76 13.50 12.67
CA ASP A 178 -2.69 12.06 12.89
C ASP A 178 -2.28 11.29 11.63
N ALA A 179 -2.71 11.76 10.45
CA ALA A 179 -2.26 11.25 9.17
C ALA A 179 -0.74 11.44 9.01
N PHE A 180 -0.19 12.58 9.43
CA PHE A 180 1.26 12.82 9.43
C PHE A 180 1.99 11.87 10.37
N ILE A 181 1.48 11.68 11.59
CA ILE A 181 2.06 10.74 12.57
C ILE A 181 2.07 9.32 12.01
N ALA A 182 0.94 8.85 11.50
CA ALA A 182 0.83 7.54 10.88
C ALA A 182 1.76 7.40 9.68
N PHE A 183 1.82 8.41 8.81
CA PHE A 183 2.69 8.44 7.63
C PHE A 183 4.16 8.27 8.01
N ALA A 184 4.65 9.11 8.92
CA ALA A 184 6.05 9.07 9.32
C ALA A 184 6.43 7.77 10.04
N ASN A 185 5.56 7.24 10.91
CA ASN A 185 5.80 5.95 11.58
C ASN A 185 5.75 4.77 10.61
N LEU A 186 4.84 4.80 9.64
CA LEU A 186 4.74 3.77 8.61
C LEU A 186 5.99 3.74 7.73
N LEU A 187 6.47 4.91 7.31
CA LEU A 187 7.70 5.03 6.52
C LEU A 187 8.95 4.61 7.29
N ASN A 188 8.91 4.61 8.63
CA ASN A 188 10.01 4.18 9.49
C ASN A 188 10.03 2.66 9.77
N LYS A 189 9.02 1.91 9.32
CA LYS A 189 9.03 0.44 9.47
C LYS A 189 10.16 -0.18 8.64
N PRO A 190 10.79 -1.30 9.08
CA PRO A 190 11.97 -1.87 8.42
C PRO A 190 11.78 -2.14 6.93
N CYS A 191 10.63 -2.71 6.54
CA CYS A 191 10.30 -2.95 5.14
C CYS A 191 10.27 -1.64 4.35
N GLN A 192 9.46 -0.67 4.75
CA GLN A 192 9.32 0.61 4.05
C GLN A 192 10.67 1.35 3.97
N MET A 193 11.45 1.39 5.05
CA MET A 193 12.79 1.99 5.07
C MET A 193 13.72 1.36 4.04
N ALA A 194 13.70 0.03 3.88
CA ALA A 194 14.52 -0.68 2.90
C ALA A 194 14.27 -0.18 1.47
N PHE A 195 12.99 -0.07 1.09
CA PHE A 195 12.60 0.32 -0.26
C PHE A 195 12.74 1.83 -0.49
N PHE A 196 12.38 2.68 0.49
CA PHE A 196 12.45 4.14 0.34
C PHE A 196 13.87 4.70 0.35
N ARG A 197 14.80 4.06 1.06
CA ARG A 197 16.22 4.44 1.04
C ARG A 197 17.02 3.74 -0.05
N VAL A 198 16.38 2.90 -0.86
CA VAL A 198 17.04 2.07 -1.88
C VAL A 198 18.18 1.27 -1.25
N ASP A 199 17.94 0.68 -0.08
CA ASP A 199 18.88 -0.24 0.55
C ASP A 199 18.86 -1.56 -0.23
N HIS A 200 19.68 -1.62 -1.28
CA HIS A 200 19.77 -2.76 -2.17
C HIS A 200 20.03 -4.06 -1.41
N SER A 201 20.83 -4.02 -0.34
CA SER A 201 21.16 -5.21 0.44
C SER A 201 19.91 -5.78 1.09
N LEU A 202 19.16 -4.93 1.80
CA LEU A 202 17.95 -5.35 2.50
C LEU A 202 16.81 -5.69 1.54
N MET A 203 16.66 -4.94 0.44
CA MET A 203 15.70 -5.23 -0.64
C MET A 203 15.95 -6.61 -1.25
N LEU A 204 17.20 -6.96 -1.57
CA LEU A 204 17.55 -8.28 -2.11
C LEU A 204 17.20 -9.40 -1.12
N THR A 205 17.36 -9.16 0.19
CA THR A 205 16.95 -10.13 1.22
C THR A 205 15.43 -10.29 1.29
N TYR A 206 14.66 -9.21 1.16
CA TYR A 206 13.21 -9.28 1.01
C TYR A 206 12.79 -10.04 -0.26
N PHE A 207 13.46 -9.81 -1.39
CA PHE A 207 13.20 -10.54 -2.63
C PHE A 207 13.52 -12.03 -2.49
N ALA A 208 14.66 -12.37 -1.90
CA ALA A 208 15.02 -13.77 -1.65
C ALA A 208 14.01 -14.46 -0.72
N ALA A 209 13.57 -13.78 0.35
CA ALA A 209 12.53 -14.30 1.24
C ALA A 209 11.22 -14.52 0.48
N PHE A 210 10.80 -13.55 -0.34
CA PHE A 210 9.63 -13.68 -1.21
C PHE A 210 9.75 -14.86 -2.18
N GLU A 211 10.89 -15.06 -2.84
CA GLU A 211 11.10 -16.15 -3.79
C GLU A 211 10.98 -17.53 -3.14
N VAL A 212 11.39 -17.70 -1.87
CA VAL A 212 11.17 -18.95 -1.11
C VAL A 212 9.67 -19.28 -1.02
N PHE A 213 8.84 -18.30 -0.67
CA PHE A 213 7.39 -18.53 -0.58
C PHE A 213 6.72 -18.59 -1.96
N PHE A 214 7.28 -17.93 -2.97
CA PHE A 214 6.80 -18.01 -4.33
C PHE A 214 6.99 -19.41 -4.92
N GLU A 215 8.19 -19.99 -4.78
CA GLU A 215 8.47 -21.36 -5.22
C GLU A 215 7.57 -22.38 -4.50
N GLU A 216 7.40 -22.24 -3.18
CA GLU A 216 6.55 -23.13 -2.37
C GLU A 216 5.07 -23.09 -2.81
N ASN A 217 4.53 -21.90 -3.06
CA ASN A 217 3.09 -21.74 -3.32
C ASN A 217 2.72 -21.89 -4.80
N LEU A 218 3.60 -21.50 -5.73
CA LEU A 218 3.33 -21.42 -7.16
C LEU A 218 4.52 -21.95 -7.99
N PRO A 219 4.98 -23.19 -7.79
CA PRO A 219 6.24 -23.69 -8.36
C PRO A 219 6.28 -23.65 -9.89
N LYS A 220 5.14 -23.90 -10.55
CA LYS A 220 5.05 -23.82 -12.02
C LYS A 220 5.26 -22.40 -12.54
N LEU A 221 4.62 -21.42 -11.90
CA LEU A 221 4.75 -20.01 -12.28
C LEU A 221 6.14 -19.47 -11.94
N PHE A 222 6.68 -19.86 -10.78
CA PHE A 222 8.05 -19.53 -10.39
C PHE A 222 9.07 -20.03 -11.41
N ALA A 223 8.98 -21.30 -11.84
CA ALA A 223 9.83 -21.86 -12.88
C ALA A 223 9.69 -21.12 -14.22
N HIS A 224 8.46 -20.71 -14.58
CA HIS A 224 8.21 -19.89 -15.77
C HIS A 224 8.87 -18.51 -15.68
N PHE A 225 8.78 -17.85 -14.52
CA PHE A 225 9.44 -16.56 -14.29
C PHE A 225 10.96 -16.68 -14.38
N LYS A 226 11.55 -17.72 -13.74
CA LYS A 226 12.99 -18.00 -13.84
C LYS A 226 13.42 -18.27 -15.28
N LYS A 227 12.65 -19.06 -16.05
CA LYS A 227 12.94 -19.34 -17.47
C LYS A 227 12.93 -18.07 -18.33
N ASN A 228 12.06 -17.12 -18.01
CA ASN A 228 11.92 -15.85 -18.73
C ASN A 228 12.75 -14.71 -18.14
N ASN A 229 13.60 -14.97 -17.14
CA ASN A 229 14.39 -13.96 -16.42
C ASN A 229 13.55 -12.79 -15.85
N LEU A 230 12.31 -13.07 -15.44
CA LEU A 230 11.45 -12.07 -14.80
C LEU A 230 11.72 -12.06 -13.29
N THR A 231 12.44 -11.04 -12.82
CA THR A 231 12.87 -10.91 -11.42
C THR A 231 11.91 -10.01 -10.60
N PRO A 232 11.84 -10.18 -9.27
CA PRO A 232 10.88 -9.44 -8.43
C PRO A 232 11.04 -7.91 -8.46
N ASP A 233 12.24 -7.38 -8.68
CA ASP A 233 12.49 -5.93 -8.74
C ASP A 233 11.64 -5.22 -9.81
N ILE A 234 11.25 -5.92 -10.87
CA ILE A 234 10.47 -5.37 -11.99
C ILE A 234 9.04 -4.98 -11.56
N TYR A 235 8.42 -5.72 -10.64
CA TYR A 235 7.00 -5.52 -10.28
C TYR A 235 6.75 -5.34 -8.79
N LEU A 236 7.59 -5.92 -7.93
CA LEU A 236 7.32 -6.02 -6.50
C LEU A 236 7.65 -4.72 -5.76
N ILE A 237 8.58 -3.90 -6.27
CA ILE A 237 8.99 -2.65 -5.62
C ILE A 237 7.77 -1.75 -5.39
N ASP A 238 7.07 -1.36 -6.46
CA ASP A 238 5.89 -0.48 -6.41
C ASP A 238 4.78 -1.05 -5.51
N TRP A 239 4.61 -2.38 -5.52
CA TRP A 239 3.61 -3.07 -4.71
C TRP A 239 3.90 -2.96 -3.21
N ILE A 240 5.15 -3.21 -2.80
CA ILE A 240 5.52 -3.25 -1.38
C ILE A 240 5.72 -1.84 -0.82
N PHE A 241 6.46 -0.98 -1.54
CA PHE A 241 6.85 0.31 -0.98
C PHE A 241 5.65 1.25 -0.83
N THR A 242 4.68 1.19 -1.75
CA THR A 242 3.43 1.98 -1.63
C THR A 242 2.32 1.25 -0.88
N LEU A 243 2.59 0.06 -0.34
CA LEU A 243 1.58 -0.81 0.25
C LEU A 243 0.38 -0.97 -0.71
N TYR A 244 0.66 -1.19 -1.99
CA TYR A 244 -0.29 -1.33 -3.08
C TYR A 244 -1.13 -0.09 -3.43
N SER A 245 -0.97 1.04 -2.75
CA SER A 245 -1.78 2.24 -3.01
C SER A 245 -1.56 2.85 -4.40
N LYS A 246 -0.38 2.67 -5.00
CA LYS A 246 -0.12 3.05 -6.41
C LYS A 246 -0.60 1.99 -7.41
N SER A 247 -0.70 0.74 -6.97
CA SER A 247 -0.81 -0.44 -7.85
C SER A 247 -2.22 -1.03 -7.91
N LEU A 248 -3.07 -0.72 -6.92
CA LEU A 248 -4.44 -1.23 -6.80
C LEU A 248 -5.45 -0.07 -6.70
N PRO A 249 -6.72 -0.30 -7.08
CA PRO A 249 -7.81 0.63 -6.80
C PRO A 249 -7.91 0.94 -5.30
N LEU A 250 -8.26 2.19 -4.96
CA LEU A 250 -8.24 2.71 -3.59
C LEU A 250 -8.94 1.79 -2.58
N ASP A 251 -10.17 1.35 -2.85
CA ASP A 251 -10.93 0.50 -1.93
C ASP A 251 -10.24 -0.84 -1.65
N LEU A 252 -9.61 -1.41 -2.67
CA LEU A 252 -8.88 -2.67 -2.56
C LEU A 252 -7.56 -2.47 -1.82
N ALA A 253 -6.83 -1.39 -2.12
CA ALA A 253 -5.64 -1.01 -1.38
C ALA A 253 -5.95 -0.79 0.10
N CYS A 254 -7.04 -0.09 0.45
CA CYS A 254 -7.49 0.08 1.82
C CYS A 254 -7.76 -1.26 2.52
N ARG A 255 -8.38 -2.25 1.85
CA ARG A 255 -8.57 -3.59 2.45
C ARG A 255 -7.25 -4.34 2.65
N VAL A 256 -6.27 -4.15 1.75
CA VAL A 256 -4.92 -4.68 1.95
C VAL A 256 -4.25 -4.03 3.16
N TRP A 257 -4.39 -2.72 3.32
CA TRP A 257 -3.90 -1.96 4.47
C TRP A 257 -4.55 -2.40 5.78
N ASP A 258 -5.85 -2.66 5.76
CA ASP A 258 -6.58 -3.18 6.91
C ASP A 258 -5.86 -4.43 7.44
N VAL A 259 -5.61 -5.43 6.59
CA VAL A 259 -4.99 -6.68 7.03
C VAL A 259 -3.47 -6.56 7.24
N PHE A 260 -2.78 -5.68 6.52
CA PHE A 260 -1.39 -5.31 6.82
C PHE A 260 -1.24 -4.75 8.24
N CYS A 261 -2.15 -3.88 8.68
CA CYS A 261 -2.15 -3.35 10.04
C CYS A 261 -2.30 -4.46 11.10
N ARG A 262 -2.93 -5.59 10.74
CA ARG A 262 -3.14 -6.74 11.62
C ARG A 262 -1.95 -7.71 11.64
N ASP A 263 -1.38 -7.99 10.47
CA ASP A 263 -0.45 -9.10 10.25
C ASP A 263 0.98 -8.65 9.90
N GLY A 264 1.21 -7.34 9.75
CA GLY A 264 2.51 -6.74 9.45
C GLY A 264 2.96 -6.96 8.01
N GLU A 265 4.27 -6.77 7.78
CA GLU A 265 4.90 -6.79 6.45
C GLU A 265 4.70 -8.11 5.68
N GLU A 266 4.58 -9.25 6.38
CA GLU A 266 4.33 -10.56 5.75
C GLU A 266 3.11 -10.51 4.84
N PHE A 267 2.06 -9.78 5.25
CA PHE A 267 0.82 -9.69 4.49
C PHE A 267 1.00 -8.98 3.15
N LEU A 268 1.96 -8.06 3.04
CA LEU A 268 2.27 -7.42 1.76
C LEU A 268 2.81 -8.46 0.75
N PHE A 269 3.71 -9.33 1.18
CA PHE A 269 4.25 -10.39 0.32
C PHE A 269 3.24 -11.50 0.05
N ARG A 270 2.39 -11.82 1.03
CA ARG A 270 1.25 -12.74 0.84
C ARG A 270 0.26 -12.19 -0.20
N THR A 271 0.02 -10.88 -0.20
CA THR A 271 -0.81 -10.20 -1.21
C THR A 271 -0.21 -10.31 -2.61
N ALA A 272 1.11 -10.16 -2.74
CA ALA A 272 1.81 -10.32 -4.01
C ALA A 272 1.61 -11.73 -4.58
N LEU A 273 1.79 -12.76 -3.74
CA LEU A 273 1.53 -14.15 -4.12
C LEU A 273 0.06 -14.40 -4.46
N GLY A 274 -0.87 -13.75 -3.77
CA GLY A 274 -2.30 -13.82 -4.09
C GLY A 274 -2.61 -13.23 -5.48
N LEU A 275 -2.01 -12.10 -5.85
CA LEU A 275 -2.12 -11.50 -7.18
C LEU A 275 -1.53 -12.42 -8.26
N LEU A 276 -0.34 -12.96 -8.03
CA LEU A 276 0.30 -13.89 -8.96
C LEU A 276 -0.53 -15.17 -9.13
N ARG A 277 -1.13 -15.68 -8.05
CA ARG A 277 -2.03 -16.84 -8.09
C ARG A 277 -3.33 -16.54 -8.85
N LEU A 278 -3.92 -15.36 -8.65
CA LEU A 278 -5.13 -14.92 -9.35
C LEU A 278 -4.92 -14.87 -10.87
N TYR A 279 -3.73 -14.42 -11.31
CA TYR A 279 -3.40 -14.27 -12.73
C TYR A 279 -2.50 -15.37 -13.29
N GLN A 280 -2.29 -16.47 -12.55
CA GLN A 280 -1.33 -17.53 -12.90
C GLN A 280 -1.54 -18.07 -14.32
N ASP A 281 -2.79 -18.35 -14.70
CA ASP A 281 -3.11 -18.95 -15.99
C ASP A 281 -2.76 -18.01 -17.15
N VAL A 282 -3.02 -16.70 -16.97
CA VAL A 282 -2.70 -15.68 -17.97
C VAL A 282 -1.19 -15.45 -18.06
N LEU A 283 -0.51 -15.34 -16.91
CA LEU A 283 0.93 -15.10 -16.84
C LEU A 283 1.76 -16.25 -17.42
N THR A 284 1.31 -17.49 -17.26
CA THR A 284 2.00 -18.67 -17.82
C THR A 284 2.00 -18.69 -19.34
N CYS A 285 1.06 -17.99 -19.97
CA CYS A 285 0.98 -17.84 -21.43
C CYS A 285 1.78 -16.65 -21.98
N MET A 286 2.37 -15.82 -21.12
CA MET A 286 3.10 -14.61 -21.50
C MET A 286 4.61 -14.84 -21.55
N ASP A 287 5.30 -14.09 -22.41
CA ASP A 287 6.76 -13.95 -22.39
C ASP A 287 7.20 -12.89 -21.36
N PHE A 288 8.51 -12.65 -21.26
CA PHE A 288 9.08 -11.63 -20.37
C PHE A 288 8.42 -10.25 -20.51
N ILE A 289 8.29 -9.73 -21.74
CA ILE A 289 7.82 -8.37 -21.98
C ILE A 289 6.37 -8.23 -21.55
N HIS A 290 5.52 -9.18 -21.95
CA HIS A 290 4.10 -9.13 -21.63
C HIS A 290 3.84 -9.33 -20.13
N MET A 291 4.60 -10.21 -19.45
CA MET A 291 4.50 -10.35 -18.01
C MET A 291 4.94 -9.07 -17.27
N ALA A 292 6.06 -8.47 -17.68
CA ALA A 292 6.55 -7.24 -17.07
C ALA A 292 5.53 -6.10 -17.22
N GLN A 293 4.97 -5.92 -18.42
CA GLN A 293 3.93 -4.91 -18.66
C GLN A 293 2.65 -5.17 -17.85
N PHE A 294 2.21 -6.43 -17.78
CA PHE A 294 1.00 -6.81 -17.04
C PHE A 294 1.16 -6.56 -15.53
N LEU A 295 2.30 -6.92 -14.94
CA LEU A 295 2.52 -6.83 -13.50
C LEU A 295 2.83 -5.40 -13.03
N THR A 296 3.47 -4.59 -13.89
CA THR A 296 3.71 -3.16 -13.61
C THR A 296 2.45 -2.32 -13.79
N ARG A 297 1.47 -2.81 -14.54
CA ARG A 297 0.16 -2.18 -14.71
C ARG A 297 -0.96 -3.20 -14.62
N LEU A 298 -1.31 -3.54 -13.38
CA LEU A 298 -2.41 -4.46 -13.09
C LEU A 298 -3.75 -3.93 -13.64
N PRO A 299 -4.72 -4.82 -13.92
CA PRO A 299 -6.05 -4.40 -14.37
C PRO A 299 -6.74 -3.47 -13.37
N ASP A 300 -7.43 -2.42 -13.86
CA ASP A 300 -8.16 -1.46 -13.03
C ASP A 300 -9.31 -2.12 -12.24
N LEU A 301 -9.80 -3.27 -12.69
CA LEU A 301 -10.89 -4.01 -12.08
C LEU A 301 -10.40 -5.38 -11.58
N ILE A 302 -9.99 -5.42 -10.31
CA ILE A 302 -9.64 -6.65 -9.61
C ILE A 302 -10.75 -6.97 -8.61
N PRO A 303 -11.49 -8.09 -8.76
CA PRO A 303 -12.53 -8.45 -7.81
C PRO A 303 -11.94 -8.74 -6.42
N ALA A 304 -12.25 -7.89 -5.44
CA ALA A 304 -11.68 -7.96 -4.11
C ALA A 304 -11.86 -9.34 -3.46
N GLU A 305 -13.05 -9.93 -3.55
CA GLU A 305 -13.34 -11.26 -2.98
C GLU A 305 -12.48 -12.36 -3.60
N GLN A 306 -12.29 -12.34 -4.92
CA GLN A 306 -11.46 -13.34 -5.60
C GLN A 306 -10.01 -13.18 -5.19
N LEU A 307 -9.49 -11.94 -5.17
CA LEU A 307 -8.12 -11.70 -4.72
C LEU A 307 -7.93 -12.21 -3.28
N PHE A 308 -8.82 -11.85 -2.35
CA PHE A 308 -8.70 -12.27 -0.95
C PHE A 308 -8.87 -13.80 -0.78
N GLN A 309 -9.65 -14.48 -1.62
CA GLN A 309 -9.66 -15.95 -1.66
C GLN A 309 -8.30 -16.52 -2.09
N HIS A 310 -7.66 -15.94 -3.11
CA HIS A 310 -6.33 -16.36 -3.54
C HIS A 310 -5.26 -16.05 -2.49
N ILE A 311 -5.32 -14.90 -1.81
CA ILE A 311 -4.43 -14.57 -0.68
C ILE A 311 -4.63 -15.56 0.47
N ALA A 312 -5.88 -15.91 0.81
CA ALA A 312 -6.18 -16.89 1.84
C ALA A 312 -5.55 -18.26 1.56
N ALA A 313 -5.52 -18.67 0.29
CA ALA A 313 -4.91 -19.92 -0.18
C ALA A 313 -3.37 -19.92 -0.18
N VAL A 314 -2.72 -18.76 0.03
CA VAL A 314 -1.26 -18.68 0.16
C VAL A 314 -0.83 -19.06 1.58
N HIS A 315 0.16 -19.94 1.67
CA HIS A 315 0.80 -20.37 2.90
C HIS A 315 2.15 -19.66 3.09
N MET A 316 2.25 -18.84 4.15
CA MET A 316 3.49 -18.12 4.51
C MET A 316 4.38 -18.95 5.46
N THR A 317 4.53 -20.24 5.15
CA THR A 317 5.37 -21.18 5.89
C THR A 317 6.12 -22.08 4.90
N SER A 318 7.44 -22.17 5.00
CA SER A 318 8.26 -23.10 4.21
C SER A 318 9.23 -23.85 5.13
N ARG A 319 9.30 -25.18 4.99
CA ARG A 319 10.11 -26.07 5.85
C ARG A 319 9.93 -25.79 7.35
N ASN A 320 8.68 -25.63 7.80
CA ASN A 320 8.29 -25.27 9.17
C ASN A 320 8.82 -23.91 9.68
N ARG A 321 9.30 -23.03 8.79
CA ARG A 321 9.70 -21.65 9.12
C ARG A 321 8.67 -20.65 8.61
N LYS A 322 8.27 -19.71 9.46
CA LYS A 322 7.42 -18.55 9.11
C LYS A 322 8.23 -17.47 8.40
N TRP A 323 7.57 -16.50 7.78
CA TRP A 323 8.20 -15.34 7.12
C TRP A 323 9.35 -14.73 7.91
N ALA A 324 9.10 -14.31 9.16
CA ALA A 324 10.09 -13.65 10.00
C ALA A 324 11.35 -14.51 10.21
N GLN A 325 11.20 -15.83 10.33
CA GLN A 325 12.33 -16.75 10.53
C GLN A 325 13.13 -16.96 9.23
N VAL A 326 12.45 -16.99 8.08
CA VAL A 326 13.09 -17.09 6.76
C VAL A 326 13.86 -15.80 6.48
N LEU A 327 13.22 -14.64 6.66
CA LEU A 327 13.84 -13.33 6.46
C LEU A 327 15.08 -13.15 7.36
N GLN A 328 14.96 -13.46 8.66
CA GLN A 328 16.07 -13.35 9.59
C GLN A 328 17.24 -14.28 9.24
N ALA A 329 16.95 -15.49 8.74
CA ALA A 329 18.00 -16.41 8.31
C ALA A 329 18.77 -15.85 7.11
N LEU A 330 18.07 -15.30 6.12
CA LEU A 330 18.68 -14.70 4.92
C LEU A 330 19.50 -13.45 5.25
N GLN A 331 19.03 -12.60 6.18
CA GLN A 331 19.79 -11.44 6.65
C GLN A 331 21.12 -11.85 7.28
N LYS A 332 21.12 -12.88 8.14
CA LYS A 332 22.35 -13.40 8.77
C LYS A 332 23.33 -14.00 7.77
N ASP A 333 22.82 -14.67 6.73
CA ASP A 333 23.68 -15.25 5.70
C ASP A 333 24.35 -14.16 4.85
N GLN A 334 23.64 -13.06 4.56
CA GLN A 334 24.20 -11.91 3.84
C GLN A 334 25.30 -11.17 4.63
N GLU A 335 25.14 -11.05 5.95
CA GLU A 335 26.17 -10.48 6.85
C GLU A 335 27.43 -11.35 6.88
N ARG A 336 27.29 -12.68 6.81
CA ARG A 336 28.42 -13.64 6.79
C ARG A 336 29.12 -13.70 5.43
N GLY A 337 28.39 -13.49 4.35
CA GLY A 337 28.91 -13.49 2.98
C GLY A 337 29.57 -12.18 2.55
N SER A 338 29.34 -11.08 3.25
CA SER A 338 30.02 -9.81 3.00
C SER A 338 31.46 -9.90 3.52
N PRO A 339 32.49 -9.79 2.66
CA PRO A 339 33.86 -9.66 3.13
C PRO A 339 33.98 -8.30 3.81
N VAL A 340 33.74 -8.27 5.12
CA VAL A 340 34.12 -7.13 5.95
C VAL A 340 35.61 -6.97 5.75
N LEU A 341 35.97 -5.89 5.06
CA LEU A 341 37.27 -5.23 5.15
C LEU A 341 37.54 -5.00 6.64
N LYS A 342 38.14 -6.00 7.29
CA LYS A 342 38.85 -5.82 8.55
C LYS A 342 40.10 -5.02 8.21
N ARG A 343 40.04 -3.71 8.41
CA ARG A 343 41.20 -2.88 8.73
C ARG A 343 40.84 -1.93 9.84
#